data_AF-A0A2A8V1F8-F1
#
_entry.id   AF-A0A2A8V1F8-F1
#
_cell.length_a   1.000
_cell.length_b   1.000
_cell.length_c   1.000
_cell.angle_alpha   90.00
_cell.angle_beta   90.00
_cell.angle_gamma   90.00
#
_symmetry.space_group_name_H-M   'P 1'
#
loop_
_entity.id
_entity.type
_entity.pdbx_description
1 polymer ?
#
loop_
_entity_poly.entity_id
_entity_poly.type
_entity_poly.pdbx_seq_one_letter_code
_entity_poly.pdbx_strand_id
1 'polypeptide(L)' 'MKRYQLKRDFKGVKKGTRFYLVVESEYIGIKEYVVRTQDFSRRMIISEKEMENYFVRVT' A
#
# COMPACT_ATOMS: atom_id res chain seq x y z
N MET A 1 10.61 8.26 2.48
CA MET A 1 9.55 7.45 1.81
C MET A 1 8.27 7.54 2.61
N LYS A 2 7.10 7.68 1.95
CA LYS A 2 5.82 7.67 2.68
C LYS A 2 5.61 6.27 3.29
N ARG A 3 5.09 6.20 4.52
CA ARG A 3 4.80 4.95 5.24
C ARG A 3 3.30 4.75 5.38
N TYR A 4 2.86 3.51 5.22
CA TYR A 4 1.47 3.11 5.33
C TYR A 4 1.34 1.87 6.21
N GLN A 5 0.18 1.69 6.82
CA GLN A 5 -0.16 0.53 7.62
C GLN A 5 -1.52 -0.03 7.21
N LEU A 6 -1.66 -1.36 7.23
CA LEU A 6 -2.95 -2.00 6.99
C LEU A 6 -3.94 -1.75 8.14
N LYS A 7 -5.12 -1.22 7.81
CA LYS A 7 -6.27 -1.03 8.71
C LYS A 7 -7.05 -2.34 8.93
N ARG A 8 -6.98 -3.29 8.00
CA ARG A 8 -7.63 -4.61 8.01
C ARG A 8 -6.81 -5.63 7.18
N ASP A 9 -7.09 -6.92 7.32
CA ASP A 9 -6.41 -7.96 6.54
C ASP A 9 -6.60 -7.74 5.03
N PHE A 10 -5.56 -7.96 4.23
CA PHE A 10 -5.56 -7.68 2.80
C PHE A 10 -4.57 -8.60 2.05
N LYS A 11 -5.04 -9.32 1.01
CA LYS A 11 -4.22 -10.20 0.15
C LYS A 11 -3.28 -11.14 0.94
N GLY A 12 -3.81 -11.73 2.02
CA GLY A 12 -3.06 -12.64 2.91
C GLY A 12 -2.04 -11.94 3.82
N VAL A 13 -2.02 -10.61 3.88
CA VAL A 13 -1.25 -9.81 4.83
C VAL A 13 -2.14 -9.38 5.98
N LYS A 14 -1.64 -9.50 7.21
CA LYS A 14 -2.39 -9.16 8.41
C LYS A 14 -2.50 -7.66 8.65
N LYS A 15 -3.63 -7.24 9.23
CA LYS A 15 -3.83 -5.90 9.81
C LYS A 15 -2.63 -5.51 10.65
N GLY A 16 -2.21 -4.24 10.56
CA GLY A 16 -1.06 -3.72 11.28
C GLY A 16 0.27 -3.86 10.56
N THR A 17 0.35 -4.67 9.50
CA THR A 17 1.56 -4.75 8.67
C THR A 17 1.87 -3.40 8.04
N ARG A 18 3.15 -3.01 8.08
CA ARG A 18 3.65 -1.72 7.61
C ARG A 18 4.33 -1.84 6.25
N PHE A 19 4.16 -0.79 5.47
CA PHE A 19 4.59 -0.69 4.10
C PHE A 19 5.28 0.64 3.82
N TYR A 20 6.25 0.62 2.92
CA TYR A 20 6.76 1.78 2.22
C TYR A 20 6.00 1.95 0.91
N LEU A 21 5.59 3.19 0.62
CA LEU A 21 5.17 3.55 -0.74
C LEU A 21 6.43 3.77 -1.59
N VAL A 22 6.57 2.95 -2.63
CA VAL A 22 7.70 2.97 -3.56
C VAL A 22 7.38 3.85 -4.76
N VAL A 23 6.18 3.69 -5.33
CA VAL A 23 5.72 4.43 -6.51
C VAL A 23 4.25 4.80 -6.36
N GLU A 24 3.90 5.98 -6.83
CA GLU A 24 2.53 6.47 -7.05
C GLU A 24 2.47 6.92 -8.51
N SER A 25 1.58 6.33 -9.30
CA SER A 25 1.47 6.59 -10.75
C SER A 25 0.03 6.83 -11.11
N GLU A 26 -0.20 7.80 -12.01
CA GLU A 26 -1.51 8.10 -12.56
C GLU A 26 -1.41 8.22 -14.08
N TYR A 27 -2.24 7.49 -14.81
CA TYR A 27 -2.29 7.51 -16.27
C TYR A 27 -3.72 7.46 -16.76
N ILE A 28 -4.14 8.50 -17.50
CA ILE A 28 -5.51 8.65 -18.03
C ILE A 28 -6.57 8.41 -16.92
N GLY A 29 -6.37 9.04 -15.76
CA GLY A 29 -7.29 8.93 -14.62
C GLY A 29 -7.28 7.59 -13.88
N ILE A 30 -6.38 6.66 -14.23
CA ILE A 30 -6.17 5.42 -13.50
C ILE A 30 -4.98 5.61 -12.57
N LYS A 31 -5.21 5.48 -11.26
CA LYS A 31 -4.17 5.65 -10.24
C LYS A 31 -3.80 4.33 -9.57
N GLU A 32 -2.51 4.04 -9.59
CA GLU A 32 -1.91 2.83 -9.02
C GLU A 32 -0.74 3.15 -8.10
N TYR A 33 -0.51 2.26 -7.14
CA TYR A 33 0.50 2.40 -6.10
C TYR A 33 1.32 1.13 -6.01
N VAL A 34 2.64 1.28 -5.86
CA VAL A 34 3.54 0.18 -5.53
C VAL A 34 3.91 0.28 -4.05
N VAL A 35 3.50 -0.70 -3.26
CA VAL A 35 3.83 -0.80 -1.84
C VAL A 35 4.73 -1.99 -1.56
N ARG A 36 5.66 -1.83 -0.61
CA ARG A 36 6.57 -2.89 -0.18
C ARG A 36 6.60 -3.01 1.34
N THR A 37 6.56 -4.23 1.88
CA THR A 37 6.66 -4.45 3.33
C THR A 37 7.98 -3.92 3.87
N GLN A 38 8.01 -3.54 5.15
CA GLN A 38 9.23 -2.99 5.76
C GLN A 38 10.41 -3.96 5.82
N ASP A 39 10.12 -5.26 5.92
CA ASP A 39 11.09 -6.36 5.84
C ASP A 39 11.50 -6.69 4.39
N PHE A 40 10.98 -5.93 3.41
CA PHE A 40 11.22 -6.09 1.98
C PHE A 40 10.78 -7.45 1.37
N SER A 41 10.08 -8.30 2.12
CA SER A 41 9.67 -9.66 1.72
C SER A 41 8.54 -9.70 0.69
N ARG A 42 7.67 -8.68 0.68
CA ARG A 42 6.51 -8.59 -0.25
C ARG A 42 6.41 -7.25 -0.93
N ARG A 43 6.18 -7.27 -2.25
CA ARG A 43 5.83 -6.11 -3.08
C ARG A 43 4.43 -6.33 -3.67
N MET A 44 3.61 -5.28 -3.67
CA MET A 44 2.28 -5.31 -4.27
C MET A 44 2.05 -4.07 -5.13
N ILE A 45 1.32 -4.26 -6.22
CA ILE A 45 0.67 -3.17 -6.97
C ILE A 45 -0.78 -3.15 -6.49
N ILE A 46 -1.27 -1.96 -6.12
CA ILE A 46 -2.62 -1.77 -5.60
C ILE A 46 -3.27 -0.58 -6.31
N SER A 47 -4.58 -0.66 -6.51
CA SER A 47 -5.39 0.45 -7.03
C SER A 47 -5.61 1.53 -5.97
N GLU A 48 -6.07 2.71 -6.40
CA GLU A 48 -6.53 3.76 -5.50
C GLU A 48 -7.62 3.30 -4.53
N LYS A 49 -8.63 2.59 -5.03
CA LYS A 49 -9.69 2.03 -4.18
C LYS A 49 -9.13 1.09 -3.12
N GLU A 50 -8.11 0.29 -3.44
CA GLU A 50 -7.45 -0.56 -2.45
C GLU A 50 -6.63 0.25 -1.45
N MET A 51 -5.91 1.28 -1.90
CA MET A 51 -5.16 2.19 -1.03
C MET A 51 -6.07 2.83 0.03
N GLU A 52 -7.20 3.40 -0.38
CA GLU A 52 -8.15 4.07 0.52
C GLU A 52 -8.78 3.13 1.56
N ASN A 53 -9.23 1.96 1.09
CA ASN A 53 -9.99 1.00 1.91
C ASN A 53 -9.13 0.25 2.93
N TYR A 54 -7.86 -0.03 2.57
CA TYR A 54 -7.01 -0.92 3.35
C TYR A 54 -5.85 -0.23 4.05
N PHE A 55 -5.37 0.93 3.57
CA PHE A 55 -4.14 1.54 4.07
C PHE A 55 -4.41 2.87 4.78
N VAL A 56 -3.67 3.12 5.87
CA VAL A 56 -3.59 4.41 6.56
C VAL A 56 -2.17 4.93 6.48
N ARG A 57 -2.00 6.22 6.20
CA ARG A 57 -0.68 6.85 6.27
C ARG A 57 -0.25 6.94 7.74
N VAL A 58 1.00 6.57 8.02
CA VAL A 58 1.60 6.68 9.36
C VAL A 58 2.82 7.60 9.30
N THR A 59 3.00 8.39 10.35
CA THR A 59 4.07 9.40 10.45
C THR A 59 5.44 8.75 10.59
#